data_AF-A0A4R3MNP7-F1
#
_entry.id   AF-A0A4R3MNP7-F1
#
_cell.length_a   1.000
_cell.length_b   1.000
_cell.length_c   1.000
_cell.angle_alpha   90.00
_cell.angle_beta   90.00
_cell.angle_gamma   90.00
#
_symmetry.space_group_name_H-M   'P 1'
#
loop_
_entity.id
_entity.type
_entity.pdbx_description
1 polymer ?
#
loop_
_entity_poly.entity_id
_entity_poly.type
_entity_poly.pdbx_seq_one_letter_code
_entity_poly.pdbx_strand_id
1 'polypeptide(L)'
;MKNIKKFFKNQKGFSLVELIIVIAILAVIAGIAAPNLIGYVQRSRVSADESNATLIANAILVELADRGGNTYSTGGDANSTVEFRQYTPAEANANPDRTLINDAIGNLQNVPTQKVATGNFYIKIENGKVSVYRGSDTTSLKVYPN
;
A
#
# COMPACT_ATOMS: atom_id res chain seq x y z
N MET A 1 -21.46 -60.66 9.35
CA MET A 1 -21.14 -59.40 8.63
C MET A 1 -22.08 -59.22 7.44
N LYS A 2 -23.26 -58.64 7.64
CA LYS A 2 -24.20 -58.21 6.61
C LYS A 2 -24.62 -56.81 7.02
N ASN A 3 -24.70 -55.86 6.08
CA ASN A 3 -25.31 -54.51 6.17
C ASN A 3 -24.42 -53.30 5.81
N ILE A 4 -23.55 -53.40 4.79
CA ILE A 4 -22.91 -52.21 4.17
C ILE A 4 -23.53 -51.85 2.79
N LYS A 5 -24.27 -52.76 2.15
CA LYS A 5 -24.75 -52.58 0.75
C LYS A 5 -25.97 -51.65 0.56
N LYS A 6 -26.49 -50.99 1.60
CA LYS A 6 -27.72 -50.18 1.51
C LYS A 6 -27.50 -48.66 1.36
N PHE A 7 -26.27 -48.15 1.50
CA PHE A 7 -26.00 -46.71 1.47
C PHE A 7 -25.86 -46.09 0.06
N PHE A 8 -25.72 -46.90 -1.00
CA PHE A 8 -25.50 -46.40 -2.37
C PHE A 8 -26.75 -46.36 -3.26
N LYS A 9 -27.94 -46.69 -2.74
CA LYS A 9 -29.14 -46.88 -3.58
C LYS A 9 -30.07 -45.66 -3.73
N ASN A 10 -29.68 -44.49 -3.27
CA ASN A 10 -30.54 -43.30 -3.27
C ASN A 10 -29.88 -41.99 -3.78
N GLN A 11 -28.81 -42.08 -4.56
CA GLN A 11 -28.25 -40.89 -5.22
C GLN A 11 -29.09 -40.51 -6.44
N LYS A 12 -30.17 -39.75 -6.21
CA LYS A 12 -30.80 -38.98 -7.29
C LYS A 12 -29.75 -37.95 -7.76
N GLY A 13 -29.07 -38.26 -8.86
CA GLY A 13 -28.09 -37.36 -9.47
C GLY A 13 -28.76 -36.06 -9.92
N PHE A 14 -27.99 -34.97 -9.88
CA PHE A 14 -28.39 -33.65 -10.37
C PHE A 14 -28.81 -33.76 -11.85
N SER A 15 -29.90 -33.10 -12.24
CA SER A 15 -30.28 -33.02 -13.65
C SER A 15 -29.25 -32.19 -14.42
N LEU A 16 -28.90 -32.60 -15.64
CA LEU A 16 -28.07 -31.77 -16.54
C LEU A 16 -28.70 -30.39 -16.75
N VAL A 17 -30.04 -30.31 -16.78
CA VAL A 17 -30.78 -29.06 -16.93
C VAL A 17 -30.59 -28.14 -15.73
N GLU A 18 -30.53 -28.69 -14.51
CA GLU A 18 -30.31 -27.91 -13.30
C GLU A 18 -28.90 -27.31 -13.28
N LEU A 19 -27.90 -28.04 -13.79
CA LEU A 19 -26.53 -27.55 -13.86
C LEU A 19 -26.36 -26.44 -14.91
N ILE A 20 -26.97 -26.58 -16.10
CA ILE A 20 -26.85 -25.56 -17.16
C ILE A 20 -27.48 -24.22 -16.76
N ILE A 21 -28.59 -24.23 -16.00
CA ILE A 21 -29.25 -23.02 -15.53
C ILE A 21 -28.35 -22.29 -14.52
N VAL A 22 -27.68 -23.04 -13.63
CA VAL A 22 -26.77 -22.46 -12.63
C VAL A 22 -25.59 -21.76 -13.31
N ILE A 23 -24.92 -22.40 -14.26
CA ILE A 23 -23.80 -21.75 -14.96
C ILE A 23 -24.26 -20.56 -15.80
N ALA A 24 -25.49 -20.60 -16.35
CA ALA A 24 -26.06 -19.48 -17.10
C ALA A 24 -26.27 -18.25 -16.20
N ILE A 25 -26.83 -18.42 -15.00
CA ILE A 25 -27.02 -17.32 -14.05
C ILE A 25 -25.68 -16.80 -13.52
N LEU A 26 -24.74 -17.71 -13.19
CA LEU A 26 -23.39 -17.32 -12.76
C LEU A 26 -22.65 -16.52 -13.85
N ALA A 27 -22.81 -16.89 -15.13
CA ALA A 27 -22.22 -16.15 -16.25
C ALA A 27 -22.76 -14.72 -16.35
N VAL A 28 -24.08 -14.52 -16.18
CA VAL A 28 -24.70 -13.18 -16.20
C VAL A 28 -24.18 -12.31 -15.05
N ILE A 29 -24.15 -12.85 -13.82
CA ILE A 29 -23.65 -12.12 -12.64
C ILE A 29 -22.16 -11.78 -12.79
N ALA A 30 -21.36 -12.75 -13.25
CA ALA A 30 -19.92 -12.55 -13.49
C ALA A 30 -19.66 -11.44 -14.52
N GLY A 31 -20.48 -11.38 -15.60
CA GLY A 31 -20.37 -10.36 -16.63
C GLY A 31 -20.57 -8.93 -16.11
N ILE A 32 -21.53 -8.71 -15.19
CA ILE A 32 -21.79 -7.39 -14.60
C ILE A 32 -20.79 -7.07 -13.48
N ALA A 33 -20.35 -8.08 -12.72
CA ALA A 33 -19.44 -7.88 -11.59
C ALA A 33 -18.00 -7.54 -12.02
N ALA A 34 -17.52 -8.08 -13.15
CA ALA A 34 -16.15 -7.92 -13.62
C ALA A 34 -15.67 -6.45 -13.78
N PRO A 35 -16.37 -5.55 -14.51
CA PRO A 35 -15.91 -4.17 -14.68
C PRO A 35 -15.92 -3.37 -13.36
N ASN A 36 -16.89 -3.63 -12.49
CA ASN A 36 -16.99 -2.96 -11.20
C ASN A 36 -15.79 -3.31 -10.31
N LEU A 37 -15.38 -4.57 -10.29
CA LEU A 37 -14.27 -5.06 -9.47
C LEU A 37 -12.95 -4.32 -9.77
N ILE A 38 -12.63 -4.07 -11.04
CA ILE A 38 -11.39 -3.39 -11.45
C ILE A 38 -11.32 -1.98 -10.86
N GLY A 39 -12.41 -1.21 -10.95
CA GLY A 39 -12.48 0.13 -10.38
C GLY A 39 -12.37 0.14 -8.85
N TYR A 40 -12.99 -0.85 -8.18
CA TYR A 40 -12.88 -0.99 -6.72
C TYR A 40 -11.46 -1.34 -6.27
N VAL A 41 -10.77 -2.23 -6.98
CA VAL A 41 -9.38 -2.59 -6.68
C VAL A 41 -8.47 -1.36 -6.83
N GLN A 42 -8.65 -0.57 -7.89
CA GLN A 42 -7.85 0.63 -8.09
C GLN A 42 -8.08 1.67 -6.97
N ARG A 43 -9.34 1.94 -6.61
CA ARG A 43 -9.67 2.84 -5.50
C ARG A 43 -9.13 2.34 -4.16
N SER A 44 -9.21 1.02 -3.91
CA SER A 44 -8.65 0.39 -2.72
C SER A 44 -7.13 0.58 -2.63
N ARG A 45 -6.41 0.44 -3.76
CA ARG A 45 -4.96 0.73 -3.81
C ARG A 45 -4.65 2.20 -3.53
N VAL A 46 -5.44 3.15 -4.06
CA VAL A 46 -5.27 4.59 -3.78
C VAL A 46 -5.49 4.87 -2.30
N SER A 47 -6.58 4.36 -1.72
CA SER A 47 -6.88 4.55 -0.30
C SER A 47 -5.82 3.89 0.61
N ALA A 48 -5.27 2.74 0.22
CA ALA A 48 -4.15 2.13 0.91
C ALA A 48 -2.89 3.02 0.88
N ASP A 49 -2.60 3.66 -0.26
CA ASP A 49 -1.48 4.61 -0.37
C ASP A 49 -1.70 5.86 0.48
N GLU A 50 -2.91 6.39 0.58
CA GLU A 50 -3.25 7.53 1.46
C GLU A 50 -3.05 7.18 2.94
N SER A 51 -3.50 5.99 3.35
CA SER A 51 -3.28 5.47 4.70
C SER A 51 -1.78 5.30 4.99
N ASN A 52 -1.05 4.68 4.07
CA ASN A 52 0.40 4.50 4.19
C ASN A 52 1.15 5.84 4.25
N ALA A 53 0.76 6.82 3.43
CA ALA A 53 1.35 8.15 3.43
C ALA A 53 1.12 8.86 4.78
N THR A 54 -0.05 8.70 5.39
CA THR A 54 -0.35 9.23 6.73
C THR A 54 0.50 8.54 7.80
N LEU A 55 0.67 7.22 7.73
CA LEU A 55 1.55 6.49 8.65
C LEU A 55 3.00 6.97 8.55
N ILE A 56 3.52 7.13 7.33
CA ILE A 56 4.86 7.64 7.07
C ILE A 56 5.01 9.07 7.62
N ALA A 57 4.05 9.94 7.30
CA ALA A 57 4.09 11.33 7.77
C ALA A 57 4.11 11.40 9.30
N ASN A 58 3.28 10.61 9.99
CA ASN A 58 3.26 10.57 11.44
C ASN A 58 4.59 10.07 12.02
N ALA A 59 5.18 9.02 11.43
CA ALA A 59 6.48 8.51 11.89
C ALA A 59 7.58 9.58 11.77
N ILE A 60 7.60 10.32 10.66
CA ILE A 60 8.54 11.42 10.45
C ILE A 60 8.25 12.60 11.38
N LEU A 61 6.98 12.92 11.64
CA LEU A 61 6.59 14.01 12.54
C LEU A 61 7.00 13.73 13.99
N VAL A 62 6.91 12.48 14.46
CA VAL A 62 7.40 12.07 15.78
C VAL A 62 8.91 12.31 15.88
N GLU A 63 9.67 11.82 14.89
CA GLU A 63 11.13 11.99 14.87
C GLU A 63 11.54 13.47 14.74
N LEU A 64 10.80 14.25 13.95
CA LEU A 64 11.00 15.70 13.83
C LEU A 64 10.73 16.42 15.14
N ALA A 65 9.70 16.02 15.90
CA ALA A 65 9.38 16.61 17.19
C ALA A 65 10.50 16.36 18.20
N ASP A 66 11.04 15.14 18.25
CA ASP A 66 12.15 14.77 19.14
C ASP A 66 13.43 15.55 18.82
N ARG A 67 13.62 15.95 17.56
CA ARG A 67 14.78 16.73 17.09
C ARG A 67 14.58 18.24 17.11
N GLY A 68 13.46 18.74 17.63
CA GLY A 68 13.20 20.18 17.75
C GLY A 68 12.75 20.85 16.45
N GLY A 69 12.14 20.11 15.52
CA GLY A 69 11.39 20.64 14.37
C GLY A 69 12.22 21.11 13.17
N ASN A 70 13.55 21.09 13.27
CA ASN A 70 14.45 21.53 12.19
C ASN A 70 15.33 20.38 11.73
N THR A 71 15.03 19.79 10.58
CA THR A 71 16.06 19.13 9.78
C THR A 71 16.41 20.00 8.59
N TYR A 72 17.63 20.50 8.68
CA TYR A 72 18.29 21.29 7.67
C TYR A 72 18.66 20.36 6.53
N SER A 73 18.17 20.58 5.31
CA SER A 73 18.83 20.03 4.13
C SER A 73 20.24 20.62 4.07
N THR A 74 21.23 19.93 4.64
CA THR A 74 22.65 20.19 4.42
C THR A 74 23.15 19.17 3.40
N GLY A 75 22.75 19.36 2.14
CA GLY A 75 23.26 18.54 1.04
C GLY A 75 22.25 18.33 -0.08
N GLY A 76 22.22 19.28 -1.01
CA GLY A 76 21.43 19.23 -2.24
C GLY A 76 20.03 19.83 -2.04
N ASP A 77 19.81 20.97 -2.69
CA ASP A 77 18.55 21.69 -2.87
C ASP A 77 17.50 21.51 -1.77
N ALA A 78 17.20 22.60 -1.05
CA ALA A 78 16.17 22.72 0.00
C ALA A 78 14.72 22.34 -0.43
N ASN A 79 14.57 21.76 -1.61
CA ASN A 79 13.35 21.37 -2.29
C ASN A 79 13.37 19.89 -2.75
N SER A 80 14.42 19.13 -2.41
CA SER A 80 14.62 17.76 -2.91
C SER A 80 13.75 16.75 -2.15
N THR A 81 13.03 15.92 -2.89
CA THR A 81 12.30 14.77 -2.35
C THR A 81 13.26 13.61 -2.08
N VAL A 82 13.19 13.02 -0.90
CA VAL A 82 14.02 11.88 -0.48
C VAL A 82 13.18 10.61 -0.45
N GLU A 83 13.71 9.50 -0.92
CA GLU A 83 13.03 8.20 -0.92
C GLU A 83 12.82 7.65 0.51
N PHE A 84 11.63 7.21 0.86
CA PHE A 84 11.35 6.55 2.12
C PHE A 84 11.78 5.08 2.06
N ARG A 85 13.06 4.84 2.28
CA ARG A 85 13.65 3.50 2.37
C ARG A 85 14.71 3.44 3.45
N GLN A 86 15.06 2.21 3.84
CA GLN A 86 16.23 1.99 4.68
C GLN A 86 17.49 2.42 3.92
N TYR A 87 18.29 3.26 4.56
CA TYR A 87 19.60 3.70 4.11
C TYR A 87 20.70 3.02 4.90
N THR A 88 21.84 2.77 4.26
CA THR A 88 23.05 2.35 4.98
C THR A 88 23.52 3.45 5.93
N PRO A 89 24.27 3.14 7.00
CA PRO A 89 24.79 4.17 7.91
C PRO A 89 25.61 5.25 7.18
N ALA A 90 26.39 4.86 6.17
CA ALA A 90 27.17 5.79 5.36
C ALA A 90 26.29 6.73 4.52
N GLU A 91 25.21 6.23 3.92
CA GLU A 91 24.25 7.04 3.15
C GLU A 91 23.43 7.96 4.06
N ALA A 92 23.03 7.49 5.24
CA ALA A 92 22.26 8.26 6.20
C ALA A 92 23.06 9.44 6.74
N ASN A 93 24.30 9.20 7.16
CA ASN A 93 25.18 10.26 7.66
C ASN A 93 25.53 11.33 6.62
N ALA A 94 25.31 11.07 5.32
CA ALA A 94 25.54 12.02 4.24
C ALA A 94 24.37 13.02 4.03
N ASN A 95 23.18 12.74 4.56
CA ASN A 95 22.04 13.65 4.49
C ASN A 95 21.15 13.49 5.74
N PRO A 96 20.94 14.55 6.53
CA PRO A 96 20.17 14.47 7.78
C PRO A 96 18.72 13.98 7.61
N ASP A 97 18.10 14.21 6.45
CA ASP A 97 16.77 13.68 6.13
C ASP A 97 16.77 12.15 5.97
N ARG A 98 17.89 11.56 5.51
CA ARG A 98 18.05 10.11 5.41
C ARG A 98 18.26 9.47 6.79
N THR A 99 18.93 10.16 7.71
CA THR A 99 19.02 9.74 9.13
C THR A 99 17.65 9.78 9.79
N LEU A 100 16.87 10.86 9.62
CA LEU A 100 15.48 10.91 10.09
C LEU A 100 14.64 9.75 9.57
N ILE A 101 14.73 9.47 8.27
CA ILE A 101 13.97 8.40 7.64
C ILE A 101 14.36 7.04 8.23
N ASN A 102 15.65 6.79 8.47
CA ASN A 102 16.09 5.56 9.12
C ASN A 102 15.53 5.40 10.53
N ASP A 103 15.53 6.47 11.33
CA ASP A 103 15.01 6.42 12.70
C ASP A 103 13.48 6.24 12.71
N ALA A 104 12.77 6.96 11.82
CA ALA A 104 11.34 6.78 11.62
C ALA A 104 10.99 5.37 11.14
N ILE A 105 11.79 4.77 10.24
CA ILE A 105 11.62 3.38 9.79
C ILE A 105 11.87 2.39 10.92
N GLY A 106 12.86 2.63 11.78
CA GLY A 106 13.12 1.80 12.95
C GLY A 106 11.93 1.66 13.90
N ASN A 107 11.06 2.67 13.94
CA ASN A 107 9.83 2.69 14.74
C ASN A 107 8.62 2.04 14.04
N LEU A 108 8.74 1.65 12.77
CA LEU A 108 7.67 0.99 12.03
C LEU A 108 7.84 -0.54 12.05
N GLN A 109 6.73 -1.26 12.21
CA GLN A 109 6.74 -2.72 12.12
C GLN A 109 7.07 -3.23 10.71
N ASN A 110 6.70 -2.47 9.68
CA ASN A 110 7.00 -2.74 8.27
C ASN A 110 7.14 -1.42 7.51
N VAL A 111 8.07 -1.34 6.56
CA VAL A 111 8.23 -0.17 5.68
C VAL A 111 7.12 -0.19 4.62
N PRO A 112 6.19 0.78 4.60
CA PRO A 112 5.12 0.80 3.61
C PRO A 112 5.65 1.08 2.20
N THR A 113 5.16 0.32 1.23
CA THR A 113 5.45 0.48 -0.20
C THR A 113 4.23 0.93 -0.96
N GLN A 114 4.45 1.57 -2.10
CA GLN A 114 3.37 2.05 -2.96
C GLN A 114 2.55 0.87 -3.52
N LYS A 115 1.22 1.02 -3.53
CA LYS A 115 0.26 0.02 -4.04
C LYS A 115 -0.27 0.37 -5.42
N VAL A 116 -0.31 1.65 -5.78
CA VAL A 116 -0.70 2.10 -7.13
C VAL A 116 0.47 2.16 -8.10
N ALA A 117 1.62 2.68 -7.65
CA ALA A 117 2.84 2.74 -8.44
C ALA A 117 3.91 1.80 -7.85
N THR A 118 4.97 1.56 -8.60
CA THR A 118 6.06 0.68 -8.20
C THR A 118 7.09 1.47 -7.41
N GLY A 119 7.47 0.96 -6.23
CA GLY A 119 8.58 1.52 -5.45
C GLY A 119 8.15 2.06 -4.09
N ASN A 120 9.01 2.90 -3.54
CA ASN A 120 8.90 3.47 -2.19
C ASN A 120 8.31 4.87 -2.25
N PHE A 121 7.68 5.33 -1.18
CA PHE A 121 7.19 6.70 -1.10
C PHE A 121 8.35 7.70 -1.10
N TYR A 122 8.07 8.96 -1.42
CA TYR A 122 9.05 10.04 -1.34
C TYR A 122 8.58 11.07 -0.33
N ILE A 123 9.50 11.67 0.40
CA ILE A 123 9.22 12.63 1.45
C ILE A 123 9.93 13.92 1.14
N LYS A 124 9.24 15.02 1.44
CA LYS A 124 9.82 16.35 1.46
C LYS A 124 9.49 16.99 2.80
N ILE A 125 10.49 17.57 3.44
CA ILE A 125 10.33 18.28 4.71
C ILE A 125 10.67 19.74 4.44
N GLU A 126 9.69 20.63 4.62
CA GLU A 126 9.87 22.07 4.44
C GLU A 126 9.34 22.82 5.63
N ASN A 127 10.20 23.56 6.33
CA ASN A 127 9.82 24.39 7.48
C ASN A 127 9.00 23.61 8.54
N GLY A 128 9.43 22.39 8.86
CA GLY A 128 8.74 21.50 9.82
C GLY A 128 7.46 20.85 9.31
N LYS A 129 7.10 21.05 8.03
CA LYS A 129 5.95 20.38 7.40
C LYS A 129 6.42 19.19 6.57
N VAL A 130 5.78 18.05 6.77
CA VAL A 130 6.05 16.82 6.02
C VAL A 130 5.06 16.70 4.86
N SER A 131 5.58 16.49 3.66
CA SER A 131 4.80 16.13 2.47
C SER A 131 5.25 14.77 1.96
N VAL A 132 4.30 13.87 1.71
CA VAL A 132 4.56 12.53 1.19
C VAL A 132 4.03 12.42 -0.23
N TYR A 133 4.84 11.86 -1.12
CA TYR A 133 4.58 11.75 -2.54
C TYR A 133 4.66 10.28 -2.96
N ARG A 134 3.88 9.96 -4.00
CA ARG A 134 3.84 8.66 -4.67
C ARG A 134 4.20 8.82 -6.13
N GLY A 135 5.11 8.00 -6.64
CA GLY A 135 5.62 8.08 -8.01
C GLY A 135 7.01 7.49 -8.13
N SER A 136 7.76 7.91 -9.15
CA SER A 136 9.12 7.46 -9.44
C SER A 136 10.05 8.67 -9.55
N ASP A 137 10.27 9.39 -8.45
CA ASP A 137 11.18 10.53 -8.34
C ASP A 137 10.56 11.91 -8.67
N THR A 138 10.66 12.48 -9.88
CA THR A 138 10.56 13.96 -10.06
C THR A 138 9.17 14.53 -10.40
N THR A 139 8.18 13.70 -10.71
CA THR A 139 6.79 14.10 -11.00
C THR A 139 5.78 13.47 -10.02
N SER A 140 6.29 13.02 -8.88
CA SER A 140 5.53 12.27 -7.89
C SER A 140 4.31 13.05 -7.40
N LEU A 141 3.16 12.39 -7.37
CA LEU A 141 1.90 12.97 -6.91
C LEU A 141 1.95 13.14 -5.40
N LYS A 142 1.67 14.34 -4.90
CA LYS A 142 1.52 14.56 -3.45
C LYS A 142 0.28 13.80 -2.95
N VAL A 143 0.49 12.92 -1.98
CA VAL A 143 -0.56 12.11 -1.34
C VAL A 143 -0.85 12.61 0.09
N TYR A 144 0.15 13.21 0.73
CA TYR A 144 0.00 13.82 2.05
C TYR A 144 0.62 15.22 2.10
N PRO A 145 -0.03 16.20 2.77
CA PRO A 145 -1.42 16.12 3.26
C PRO A 145 -2.41 16.02 2.09
N ASN A 146 -3.50 15.27 2.30
CA ASN A 146 -4.59 15.07 1.32
C ASN A 146 -5.41 16.37 1.14
#